data_AF-A0A3M9XP67-F1
#
_entry.id   AF-A0A3M9XP67-F1
#
_cell.length_a   1.000
_cell.length_b   1.000
_cell.length_c   1.000
_cell.angle_alpha   90.00
_cell.angle_beta   90.00
_cell.angle_gamma   90.00
#
_symmetry.space_group_name_H-M   'P 1'
#
loop_
_entity.id
_entity.type
_entity.pdbx_description
1 polymer ?
#
loop_
_entity_poly.entity_id
_entity_poly.type
_entity_poly.pdbx_seq_one_letter_code
_entity_poly.pdbx_strand_id
1 'polypeptide(L)'
;MDALHPVKVQEFLVGRWRQCGLEIMDDALSLAVELSCGLPYSCQVIGKHAALLALSQTRSVITVADVAEASSQMDEHILLLSAISSKTGFEQA
;
A
#
# COMPACT_ATOMS: atom_id res chain seq x y z
N MET A 1 0.03 -5.19 -23.22
CA MET A 1 -0.10 -4.52 -21.91
C MET A 1 1.19 -3.75 -21.70
N ASP A 2 1.16 -2.43 -21.90
CA ASP A 2 2.35 -1.59 -21.66
C ASP A 2 2.68 -1.62 -20.17
N ALA A 3 3.85 -2.13 -19.83
CA ALA A 3 4.37 -2.08 -18.48
C ALA A 3 4.48 -0.60 -18.07
N LEU A 4 3.73 -0.20 -17.04
CA LEU A 4 3.83 1.17 -16.53
C LEU A 4 5.24 1.35 -15.95
N HIS A 5 5.99 2.28 -16.54
CA HIS A 5 7.36 2.58 -16.10
C HIS A 5 7.33 3.03 -14.63
N PRO A 6 8.23 2.54 -13.74
CA PRO A 6 8.21 2.84 -12.30
C PRO A 6 8.15 4.34 -11.97
N VAL A 7 8.83 5.16 -12.77
CA VAL A 7 8.82 6.64 -12.68
C VAL A 7 7.40 7.22 -12.81
N LYS A 8 6.56 6.65 -13.70
CA LYS A 8 5.17 7.11 -13.88
C LYS A 8 4.30 6.76 -12.67
N VAL A 9 4.64 5.69 -11.96
CA VAL A 9 3.93 5.27 -10.74
C VAL A 9 4.24 6.22 -9.60
N GLN A 10 5.50 6.63 -9.45
CA GLN A 10 5.91 7.61 -8.44
C GLN A 10 5.24 8.96 -8.65
N GLU A 11 5.28 9.52 -9.86
CA GLU A 11 4.63 10.80 -10.19
C GLU A 11 3.12 10.76 -9.92
N PHE A 12 2.46 9.66 -10.30
CA PHE A 12 1.03 9.45 -10.06
C PHE A 12 0.69 9.49 -8.56
N LEU A 13 1.51 8.85 -7.72
CA LEU A 13 1.28 8.75 -6.28
C LEU A 13 1.52 10.09 -5.58
N VAL A 14 2.63 10.76 -5.87
CA VAL A 14 2.93 12.09 -5.31
C VAL A 14 1.80 13.07 -5.63
N GLY A 15 1.28 13.04 -6.88
CA GLY A 15 0.14 13.86 -7.28
C GLY A 15 -1.12 13.58 -6.46
N ARG A 16 -1.42 12.30 -6.20
CA ARG A 16 -2.59 11.87 -5.40
C ARG A 16 -2.50 12.30 -3.94
N TRP A 17 -1.34 12.13 -3.30
CA TRP A 17 -1.18 12.45 -1.88
C TRP A 17 -1.18 13.96 -1.64
N ARG A 18 -0.53 14.73 -2.53
CA ARG A 18 -0.57 16.19 -2.48
C ARG A 18 -1.99 16.74 -2.59
N GLN A 19 -2.86 16.14 -3.41
CA GLN A 19 -4.28 16.52 -3.49
C GLN A 19 -5.05 16.33 -2.17
N CYS A 20 -4.58 15.43 -1.31
CA CYS A 20 -5.15 15.17 0.01
C CYS A 20 -4.46 15.99 1.13
N GLY A 21 -3.55 16.91 0.79
CA GLY A 21 -2.78 17.67 1.79
C GLY A 21 -1.72 16.85 2.51
N LEU A 22 -1.30 15.72 1.93
CA LEU A 22 -0.28 14.83 2.47
C LEU A 22 1.00 14.90 1.63
N GLU A 23 2.13 14.80 2.31
CA GLU A 23 3.44 14.57 1.71
C GLU A 23 3.89 13.13 1.96
N ILE A 24 4.73 12.59 1.10
CA ILE A 24 5.35 11.27 1.28
C ILE A 24 6.86 11.44 1.20
N MET A 25 7.60 10.83 2.14
CA MET A 25 9.05 10.80 2.06
C MET A 25 9.50 9.99 0.84
N ASP A 26 10.59 10.40 0.19
CA ASP A 26 11.12 9.72 -1.00
C ASP A 26 11.47 8.25 -0.72
N ASP A 27 12.01 7.95 0.47
CA ASP A 27 12.31 6.58 0.90
C ASP A 27 11.02 5.76 1.11
N ALA A 28 9.96 6.38 1.64
CA ALA A 28 8.66 5.75 1.82
C ALA A 28 7.98 5.46 0.47
N LEU A 29 8.09 6.40 -0.47
CA LEU A 29 7.63 6.24 -1.84
C LEU A 29 8.38 5.11 -2.56
N SER A 30 9.70 5.05 -2.38
CA SER A 30 10.54 3.98 -2.93
C SER A 30 10.13 2.61 -2.39
N LEU A 31 9.95 2.49 -1.07
CA LEU A 31 9.47 1.25 -0.44
C LEU A 31 8.07 0.86 -0.94
N ALA A 32 7.14 1.81 -1.07
CA ALA A 32 5.80 1.53 -1.56
C ALA A 32 5.82 1.00 -3.01
N VAL A 33 6.69 1.55 -3.86
CA VAL A 33 6.88 1.07 -5.24
C VAL A 33 7.48 -0.34 -5.25
N GLU A 34 8.48 -0.59 -4.43
CA GLU A 34 9.13 -1.90 -4.31
C GLU A 34 8.13 -2.99 -3.87
N LEU A 35 7.42 -2.77 -2.76
CA LEU A 35 6.42 -3.71 -2.23
C LEU A 35 5.25 -3.94 -3.20
N SER A 36 4.92 -2.93 -4.00
CA SER A 36 3.89 -3.06 -5.03
C SER A 36 4.36 -3.76 -6.31
N CYS A 37 5.64 -4.14 -6.42
CA CYS A 37 6.26 -4.60 -7.67
C CYS A 37 6.07 -3.62 -8.84
N GLY A 38 6.01 -2.31 -8.55
CA GLY A 38 5.69 -1.27 -9.53
C GLY A 38 4.24 -1.30 -10.05
N LEU A 39 3.33 -2.06 -9.44
CA LEU A 39 1.93 -2.11 -9.84
C LEU A 39 1.17 -0.89 -9.27
N PRO A 40 0.59 -0.03 -10.13
CA PRO A 40 -0.03 1.23 -9.69
C PRO A 40 -1.16 1.04 -8.68
N TYR A 41 -1.98 0.01 -8.88
CA TYR A 41 -3.11 -0.28 -8.00
C TYR A 41 -2.64 -0.71 -6.60
N SER A 42 -1.71 -1.67 -6.54
CA SER A 42 -1.14 -2.15 -5.27
C SER A 42 -0.46 -1.02 -4.51
N CYS A 43 0.32 -0.18 -5.21
CA CYS A 43 0.97 0.97 -4.60
C CYS A 43 -0.03 2.00 -4.07
N GLN A 44 -1.16 2.20 -4.77
CA GLN A 44 -2.24 3.06 -4.28
C GLN A 44 -2.91 2.51 -3.01
N VAL A 45 -3.12 1.19 -2.90
CA VAL A 45 -3.72 0.57 -1.71
C VAL A 45 -2.80 0.72 -0.50
N ILE A 46 -1.52 0.38 -0.66
CA ILE A 46 -0.48 0.54 0.37
C ILE A 46 -0.39 2.01 0.79
N GLY A 47 -0.29 2.93 -0.17
CA GLY A 47 -0.19 4.36 0.11
C GLY A 47 -1.41 4.95 0.82
N LYS A 48 -2.63 4.47 0.54
CA LYS A 48 -3.84 4.88 1.30
C LYS A 48 -3.78 4.42 2.75
N HIS A 49 -3.34 3.18 3.01
CA HIS A 49 -3.22 2.68 4.39
C HIS A 49 -2.13 3.44 5.14
N ALA A 50 -0.97 3.66 4.50
CA ALA A 50 0.11 4.46 5.07
C ALA A 50 -0.34 5.90 5.37
N ALA A 51 -1.14 6.51 4.49
CA ALA A 51 -1.76 7.82 4.72
C ALA A 51 -2.68 7.83 5.95
N LEU A 52 -3.52 6.81 6.12
CA LEU A 52 -4.39 6.69 7.30
C LEU A 52 -3.59 6.53 8.60
N LEU A 53 -2.48 5.78 8.55
CA LEU A 53 -1.57 5.61 9.70
C LEU A 53 -0.85 6.92 10.06
N ALA A 54 -0.41 7.69 9.07
CA ALA A 54 0.17 9.01 9.31
C ALA A 54 -0.87 9.96 9.94
N LEU A 55 -2.09 9.99 9.40
CA LEU A 55 -3.19 10.83 9.90
C LEU A 55 -3.64 10.43 11.30
N SER A 56 -3.68 9.13 11.64
CA SER A 56 -4.05 8.67 12.99
C SER A 56 -3.05 9.14 14.05
N GLN A 57 -1.81 9.40 13.64
CA GLN A 57 -0.76 10.00 14.46
C GLN A 57 -0.69 11.52 14.33
N THR A 58 -1.71 12.16 13.74
CA THR A 58 -1.79 13.61 13.48
C THR A 58 -0.66 14.17 12.62
N ARG A 59 -0.01 13.32 11.81
CA ARG A 59 1.05 13.71 10.88
C ARG A 59 0.48 13.97 9.49
N SER A 60 1.05 14.95 8.78
CA SER A 60 0.78 15.23 7.36
C SER A 60 1.83 14.63 6.41
N VAL A 61 2.80 13.90 6.95
CA VAL A 61 3.92 13.29 6.20
C VAL A 61 3.88 11.78 6.40
N ILE A 62 3.81 11.05 5.29
CA ILE A 62 3.89 9.59 5.23
C ILE A 62 5.35 9.17 5.27
N THR A 63 5.68 8.31 6.24
CA THR A 63 7.03 7.83 6.51
C THR A 63 7.20 6.38 6.08
N VAL A 64 8.44 5.88 6.10
CA VAL A 64 8.77 4.48 5.82
C VAL A 64 8.03 3.53 6.78
N ALA A 65 7.92 3.91 8.06
CA ALA A 65 7.22 3.12 9.07
C ALA A 65 5.73 2.93 8.73
N ASP A 66 5.08 3.98 8.22
CA ASP A 66 3.67 3.92 7.81
C ASP A 66 3.46 2.94 6.64
N VAL A 67 4.40 2.92 5.70
CA VAL A 67 4.36 2.03 4.53
C VAL A 67 4.64 0.59 4.92
N ALA A 68 5.63 0.36 5.79
CA ALA A 68 5.96 -0.97 6.30
C ALA A 68 4.80 -1.58 7.10
N GLU A 69 4.19 -0.79 8.00
CA GLU A 69 3.04 -1.19 8.79
C GLU A 69 1.82 -1.46 7.90
N ALA A 70 1.55 -0.60 6.92
CA ALA A 70 0.49 -0.80 5.94
C ALA A 70 0.65 -2.14 5.17
N SER A 71 1.88 -2.48 4.78
CA SER A 71 2.16 -3.75 4.12
C SER A 71 1.91 -4.95 5.03
N SER A 72 2.38 -4.88 6.28
CA SER A 72 2.20 -5.96 7.27
C SER A 72 0.72 -6.25 7.50
N GLN A 73 -0.10 -5.21 7.67
CA GLN A 73 -1.55 -5.35 7.84
C GLN A 73 -2.22 -5.97 6.61
N MET A 74 -1.75 -5.64 5.40
CA MET A 74 -2.27 -6.24 4.17
C MET A 74 -1.91 -7.72 4.05
N ASP A 75 -0.70 -8.12 4.42
CA ASP A 75 -0.27 -9.52 4.41
C ASP A 75 -1.06 -10.37 5.42
N GLU A 76 -1.32 -9.84 6.62
CA GLU A 76 -2.19 -10.49 7.61
C GLU A 76 -3.61 -10.70 7.07
N HIS A 77 -4.17 -9.71 6.36
CA HIS A 77 -5.48 -9.84 5.74
C HIS A 77 -5.52 -10.91 4.64
N ILE A 78 -4.47 -11.05 3.83
CA ILE A 78 -4.36 -12.11 2.81
C ILE A 78 -4.26 -13.49 3.48
N LEU A 79 -3.49 -13.61 4.55
CA LEU A 79 -3.36 -14.85 5.33
C LEU A 79 -4.69 -15.26 5.98
N LEU A 80 -5.42 -14.30 6.57
CA LEU A 80 -6.73 -14.56 7.17
C LEU A 80 -7.77 -15.00 6.13
N LEU A 81 -7.84 -14.34 4.98
CA LEU A 81 -8.76 -14.72 3.89
C LEU A 81 -8.44 -16.11 3.33
N SER A 82 -7.15 -16.43 3.14
CA SER A 82 -6.75 -17.75 2.67
C SER A 82 -7.06 -18.85 3.70
N ALA A 83 -6.90 -18.58 4.99
CA ALA A 83 -7.29 -19.50 6.06
C ALA A 83 -8.82 -19.74 6.09
N ILE A 84 -9.63 -18.70 5.88
CA ILE A 84 -11.11 -18.81 5.82
C ILE A 84 -11.54 -19.63 4.59
N SER A 85 -10.96 -19.36 3.41
CA SER A 85 -11.23 -20.15 2.20
C SER A 85 -10.79 -21.61 2.33
N SER A 86 -9.67 -21.89 3.01
CA SER A 86 -9.23 -23.27 3.26
C SER A 86 -10.19 -24.05 4.18
N LYS A 87 -10.91 -23.36 5.07
CA LYS A 87 -11.84 -23.99 6.01
C LYS A 87 -13.21 -24.30 5.39
N THR A 88 -13.63 -23.49 4.41
CA THR A 88 -14.89 -23.69 3.68
C THR A 88 -14.80 -24.76 2.59
N GLY A 89 -13.59 -25.19 2.20
CA GLY A 89 -13.37 -26.31 1.27
C GLY A 89 -13.47 -27.72 1.88
N PHE A 90 -13.65 -27.85 3.20
CA PHE A 90 -13.70 -29.15 3.89
C PHE A 90 -15.12 -29.64 4.25
N GLU A 91 -16.16 -28.82 4.04
CA GLU A 91 -17.56 -29.19 4.34
C GLU A 91 -18.34 -29.66 3.10
N GLN A 92 -17.68 -29.82 1.95
CA GLN A 92 -18.25 -30.45 0.75
C GLN A 92 -17.30 -31.54 0.22
N ALA A 93 -17.23 -32.66 0.93
CA ALA A 93 -16.70 -33.93 0.43
C ALA A 93 -17.52 -35.09 1.02
#